data_AF-K1XRH6-F1
#
_entry.id   AF-K1XRH6-F1
#
_cell.length_a   1.000
_cell.length_b   1.000
_cell.length_c   1.000
_cell.angle_alpha   90.00
_cell.angle_beta   90.00
_cell.angle_gamma   90.00
#
_symmetry.space_group_name_H-M   'P 1'
#
loop_
_entity.id
_entity.type
_entity.pdbx_description
1 polymer ?
#
loop_
_entity_poly.entity_id
_entity_poly.type
_entity_poly.pdbx_seq_one_letter_code
_entity_poly.pdbx_strand_id
1 'polypeptide(L)'
;MNKKEIPPCHLCNGKCCRYFAFEIDRPATKKDFDNLRWYLLHKNTLIFVDEKKWFIQLNNECEFLSNDNTCSIYDKRPEICKEYGLDENHKVHCDKLCENEKHELEFHSIKQLDPYIKKRFPVKKKTNKQRRTK
;
A
#
# COMPACT_ATOMS: atom_id res chain seq x y z
N MET A 1 22.74 -2.14 26.66
CA MET A 1 22.61 -3.09 25.52
C MET A 1 21.14 -3.13 25.18
N ASN A 2 20.71 -2.44 24.11
CA ASN A 2 19.30 -2.43 23.72
C ASN A 2 18.93 -3.80 23.16
N LYS A 3 17.97 -4.46 23.80
CA LYS A 3 17.47 -5.77 23.40
C LYS A 3 16.71 -5.56 22.09
N LYS A 4 17.28 -5.99 20.96
CA LYS A 4 16.62 -5.89 19.64
C LYS A 4 15.38 -6.78 19.70
N GLU A 5 14.20 -6.20 19.53
CA GLU A 5 12.97 -6.98 19.50
C GLU A 5 12.93 -7.80 18.21
N ILE A 6 12.29 -8.97 18.28
CA ILE A 6 12.16 -9.88 17.14
C ILE A 6 10.67 -9.93 16.79
N PRO A 7 10.28 -9.52 15.57
CA PRO A 7 8.90 -9.59 15.12
C PRO A 7 8.39 -11.03 15.19
N PRO A 8 7.21 -11.29 15.79
CA PRO A 8 6.76 -12.65 16.02
C PRO A 8 6.09 -13.24 14.78
N CYS A 9 6.88 -13.66 13.79
CA CYS A 9 6.39 -14.24 12.53
C CYS A 9 5.46 -15.45 12.77
N HIS A 10 5.70 -16.23 13.82
CA HIS A 10 4.89 -17.40 14.20
C HIS A 10 3.55 -17.05 14.86
N LEU A 11 3.31 -15.78 15.22
CA LEU A 11 2.07 -15.32 15.86
C LEU A 11 1.13 -14.59 14.89
N CYS A 12 1.55 -14.35 13.64
CA CYS A 12 0.81 -13.51 12.68
C CYS A 12 0.15 -14.29 11.52
N ASN A 13 0.06 -15.62 11.58
CA ASN A 13 -0.46 -16.48 10.50
C ASN A 13 0.14 -16.15 9.11
N GLY A 14 1.40 -15.73 9.08
CA GLY A 14 2.11 -15.41 7.85
C GLY A 14 1.56 -14.20 7.08
N LYS A 15 0.83 -13.26 7.71
CA LYS A 15 0.28 -12.06 7.03
C LYS A 15 1.32 -11.34 6.15
N CYS A 16 2.51 -11.07 6.68
CA CYS A 16 3.61 -10.40 5.96
C CYS A 16 4.24 -11.23 4.83
N CYS A 17 3.96 -12.53 4.76
CA CYS A 17 4.41 -13.39 3.66
C CYS A 17 3.39 -13.48 2.52
N ARG A 18 2.25 -12.77 2.64
CA ARG A 18 1.13 -12.81 1.68
C ARG A 18 1.04 -11.56 0.81
N TYR A 19 1.91 -10.59 1.04
CA TYR A 19 2.02 -9.39 0.24
C TYR A 19 3.41 -8.77 0.40
N PHE A 20 3.73 -7.83 -0.48
CA PHE A 20 4.78 -6.86 -0.26
C PHE A 20 4.30 -5.50 -0.73
N ALA A 21 4.83 -4.45 -0.10
CA ALA A 21 4.51 -3.07 -0.44
C ALA A 21 5.81 -2.28 -0.59
N PHE A 22 5.78 -1.27 -1.45
CA PHE A 22 6.88 -0.33 -1.59
C PHE A 22 6.33 1.09 -1.80
N GLU A 23 7.12 2.05 -1.34
CA GLU A 23 6.81 3.47 -1.50
C GLU A 23 6.86 3.83 -2.99
N ILE A 24 5.87 4.60 -3.43
CA ILE A 24 5.80 5.20 -4.75
C ILE A 24 5.74 6.72 -4.63
N ASP A 25 6.14 7.41 -5.68
CA ASP A 25 6.07 8.86 -5.72
C ASP A 25 4.62 9.34 -5.53
N ARG A 26 4.47 10.39 -4.72
CA ARG A 26 3.17 11.03 -4.52
C ARG A 26 2.64 11.59 -5.85
N PRO A 27 1.45 11.18 -6.32
CA PRO A 27 0.90 11.65 -7.59
C PRO A 27 0.55 13.14 -7.54
N ALA A 28 1.11 13.91 -8.46
CA ALA A 28 0.93 15.37 -8.54
C ALA A 28 0.05 15.78 -9.72
N THR A 29 0.13 15.05 -10.83
CA THR A 29 -0.50 15.38 -12.11
C THR A 29 -1.60 14.39 -12.49
N LYS A 30 -2.47 14.77 -13.43
CA LYS A 30 -3.48 13.84 -13.99
C LYS A 30 -2.85 12.59 -14.61
N LYS A 31 -1.65 12.71 -15.18
CA LYS A 31 -0.91 11.59 -15.77
C LYS A 31 -0.47 10.60 -14.68
N ASP A 32 0.01 11.10 -13.55
CA ASP A 32 0.42 10.25 -12.42
C ASP A 32 -0.77 9.45 -11.90
N PHE A 33 -1.94 10.08 -11.79
CA PHE A 33 -3.18 9.38 -11.43
C PHE A 33 -3.66 8.38 -12.49
N ASP A 34 -3.30 8.56 -13.76
CA ASP A 34 -3.56 7.59 -14.81
C ASP A 34 -2.66 6.36 -14.66
N ASN A 35 -1.39 6.55 -14.27
CA ASN A 35 -0.51 5.45 -13.89
C ASN A 35 -1.09 4.67 -12.69
N LEU A 36 -1.64 5.36 -11.68
CA LEU A 36 -2.29 4.70 -10.55
C LEU A 36 -3.53 3.88 -10.97
N ARG A 37 -4.30 4.36 -11.95
CA ARG A 37 -5.38 3.55 -12.54
C ARG A 37 -4.82 2.29 -13.17
N TRP A 38 -3.76 2.41 -13.98
CA TRP A 38 -3.14 1.29 -14.65
C TRP A 38 -2.66 0.22 -13.65
N TYR A 39 -2.07 0.61 -12.52
CA TYR A 39 -1.75 -0.33 -11.44
C TYR A 39 -3.00 -1.06 -10.92
N LEU A 40 -4.07 -0.33 -10.59
CA LEU A 40 -5.32 -0.89 -10.06
C LEU A 40 -6.16 -1.69 -11.07
N LEU A 41 -5.78 -1.74 -12.35
CA LEU A 41 -6.38 -2.65 -13.33
C LEU A 41 -5.86 -4.09 -13.18
N HIS A 42 -4.74 -4.29 -12.50
CA HIS A 42 -4.17 -5.61 -12.24
C HIS A 42 -4.77 -6.18 -10.96
N LYS A 43 -5.08 -7.49 -10.99
CA LYS A 43 -5.59 -8.21 -9.82
C LYS A 43 -4.58 -8.11 -8.66
N ASN A 44 -5.09 -8.26 -7.43
CA ASN A 44 -4.27 -8.33 -6.22
C ASN A 44 -3.39 -7.09 -5.99
N THR A 45 -3.81 -5.93 -6.49
CA THR A 45 -3.09 -4.66 -6.33
C THR A 45 -3.91 -3.70 -5.46
N LEU A 46 -3.25 -3.09 -4.48
CA LEU A 46 -3.80 -2.09 -3.57
C LEU A 46 -2.89 -0.86 -3.58
N ILE A 47 -3.46 0.34 -3.49
CA ILE A 47 -2.71 1.57 -3.24
C ILE A 47 -3.19 2.15 -1.93
N PHE A 48 -2.28 2.50 -1.03
CA PHE A 48 -2.63 3.14 0.24
C PHE A 48 -1.72 4.32 0.54
N VAL A 49 -2.17 5.16 1.47
CA VAL A 49 -1.42 6.32 1.96
C VAL A 49 -1.27 6.20 3.46
N ASP A 50 -0.03 6.31 3.91
CA ASP A 50 0.32 6.32 5.32
C ASP A 50 1.38 7.40 5.58
N GLU A 51 1.23 8.16 6.66
CA GLU A 51 2.07 9.31 6.98
C GLU A 51 2.36 10.25 5.78
N LYS A 52 1.32 10.53 4.96
CA LYS A 52 1.40 11.29 3.69
C LYS A 52 2.27 10.67 2.58
N LYS A 53 2.85 9.50 2.79
CA LYS A 53 3.58 8.72 1.78
C LYS A 53 2.63 7.78 1.05
N TRP A 54 2.95 7.49 -0.21
CA TRP A 54 2.12 6.65 -1.06
C TRP A 54 2.78 5.30 -1.22
N PHE A 55 1.99 4.24 -1.15
CA PHE A 55 2.48 2.88 -1.29
C PHE A 55 1.63 2.13 -2.30
N ILE A 56 2.27 1.24 -3.03
CA ILE A 56 1.59 0.17 -3.77
C ILE A 56 1.87 -1.15 -3.08
N GLN A 57 0.82 -1.95 -2.88
CA GLN A 57 0.88 -3.27 -2.31
C GLN A 57 0.41 -4.30 -3.34
N LEU A 58 1.19 -5.37 -3.44
CA LEU A 58 0.89 -6.54 -4.26
C LEU A 58 0.60 -7.71 -3.32
N ASN A 59 -0.65 -8.18 -3.34
CA ASN A 59 -1.09 -9.34 -2.58
C ASN A 59 -0.67 -10.61 -3.31
N ASN A 60 0.59 -10.98 -3.14
CA ASN A 60 1.19 -12.15 -3.72
C ASN A 60 1.80 -13.02 -2.62
N GLU A 61 1.42 -14.30 -2.60
CA GLU A 61 1.88 -15.25 -1.61
C GLU A 61 3.34 -15.66 -1.88
N CYS A 62 4.16 -15.64 -0.83
CA CYS A 62 5.53 -16.11 -0.87
C CYS A 62 5.57 -17.63 -1.10
N GLU A 63 6.39 -18.08 -2.06
CA GLU A 63 6.54 -19.51 -2.38
C GLU A 63 7.09 -20.35 -1.22
N PHE A 64 7.76 -19.71 -0.25
CA PHE A 64 8.32 -20.37 0.94
C PHE A 64 7.36 -20.35 2.14
N LEU A 65 6.13 -19.85 1.98
CA LEU A 65 5.10 -19.94 3.01
C LEU A 65 4.53 -21.37 3.04
N SER A 66 4.69 -22.05 4.17
CA SER A 66 4.22 -23.42 4.37
C SER A 66 2.76 -23.46 4.81
N ASN A 67 2.13 -24.63 4.71
CA ASN A 67 0.71 -24.83 5.09
C ASN A 67 0.40 -24.54 6.57
N ASP A 68 1.42 -24.59 7.43
CA ASP A 68 1.34 -24.24 8.85
C ASP A 68 1.55 -22.73 9.11
N ASN A 69 1.59 -21.90 8.06
CA ASN A 69 1.89 -20.47 8.08
C ASN A 69 3.30 -20.11 8.58
N THR A 70 4.26 -21.03 8.48
CA THR A 70 5.67 -20.76 8.77
C THR A 70 6.50 -20.58 7.49
N CYS A 71 7.66 -19.94 7.61
CA CYS A 71 8.59 -19.78 6.49
C CYS A 71 9.55 -20.97 6.44
N SER A 72 9.56 -21.72 5.33
CA SER A 72 10.42 -22.90 5.15
C SER A 72 11.92 -22.58 5.06
N ILE A 73 12.27 -21.31 4.81
CA ILE A 73 13.65 -20.82 4.73
C ILE A 73 13.99 -19.84 5.86
N TYR A 74 13.38 -19.97 7.04
CA TYR A 74 13.42 -18.97 8.13
C TYR A 74 14.82 -18.40 8.44
N ASP A 75 15.85 -19.26 8.51
CA ASP A 75 17.23 -18.83 8.82
C ASP A 75 17.97 -18.22 7.61
N LYS A 76 17.49 -18.52 6.39
CA LYS A 76 18.05 -18.04 5.12
C LYS A 76 17.23 -16.91 4.50
N ARG A 77 16.29 -16.33 5.27
CA ARG A 77 15.44 -15.23 4.83
C ARG A 77 16.28 -14.04 4.36
N PRO A 78 15.83 -13.30 3.33
CA PRO A 78 16.42 -12.00 2.98
C PRO A 78 16.41 -11.03 4.15
N GLU A 79 17.33 -10.06 4.16
CA GLU A 79 17.43 -9.05 5.25
C GLU A 79 16.11 -8.29 5.45
N ILE A 80 15.43 -7.89 4.37
CA ILE A 80 14.12 -7.22 4.46
C ILE A 80 13.09 -8.05 5.24
N CYS A 81 13.12 -9.39 5.12
CA CYS A 81 12.22 -10.26 5.87
C CYS A 81 12.62 -10.42 7.35
N LYS A 82 13.89 -10.21 7.69
CA LYS A 82 14.39 -10.21 9.08
C LYS A 82 14.06 -8.91 9.79
N GLU A 83 14.05 -7.81 9.05
CA GLU A 83 13.74 -6.46 9.54
C GLU A 83 12.23 -6.16 9.49
N TYR A 84 11.47 -6.93 8.71
CA TYR A 84 10.03 -6.73 8.58
C TYR A 84 9.31 -6.77 9.93
N GLY A 85 8.51 -5.74 10.19
CA GLY A 85 7.76 -5.61 11.43
C GLY A 85 8.54 -4.91 12.53
N LEU A 86 9.67 -4.28 12.21
CA LEU A 86 10.37 -3.33 13.06
C LEU A 86 10.15 -1.90 12.53
N ASP A 87 9.93 -0.96 13.45
CA ASP A 87 9.94 0.46 13.14
C ASP A 87 11.37 1.02 13.04
N GLU A 88 11.51 2.32 12.74
CA GLU A 88 12.79 3.04 12.70
C GLU A 88 13.59 2.98 14.02
N ASN A 89 12.91 2.71 15.13
CA ASN A 89 13.47 2.59 16.47
C ASN A 89 13.72 1.13 16.89
N HIS A 90 13.58 0.16 15.97
CA HIS A 90 13.72 -1.27 16.20
C HIS A 90 12.73 -1.86 17.21
N LYS A 91 11.53 -1.28 17.31
CA LYS A 91 10.40 -1.83 18.08
C LYS A 91 9.47 -2.60 17.16
N VAL A 92 8.80 -3.62 17.69
CA VAL A 92 7.85 -4.39 16.88
C VAL A 92 6.64 -3.52 16.49
N HIS A 93 6.52 -3.23 15.20
CA HIS A 93 5.38 -2.54 14.58
C HIS A 93 5.01 -3.32 13.31
N CYS A 94 3.95 -4.12 13.38
CA CYS A 94 3.53 -5.00 12.30
C CYS A 94 2.00 -5.15 12.28
N ASP A 95 1.45 -5.60 11.15
CA ASP A 95 0.00 -5.72 10.91
C ASP A 95 -0.78 -6.47 11.99
N LYS A 96 -0.13 -7.39 12.71
CA LYS A 96 -0.78 -8.13 13.79
C LYS A 96 -0.98 -7.27 15.04
N LEU A 97 -0.01 -6.42 15.36
CA LEU A 97 -0.06 -5.53 16.51
C LEU A 97 -0.75 -4.20 16.17
N CYS A 98 -0.70 -3.80 14.91
CA CYS A 98 -1.26 -2.55 14.39
C CYS A 98 -2.62 -2.75 13.70
N GLU A 99 -3.33 -3.85 13.97
CA GLU A 99 -4.59 -4.24 13.30
C GLU A 99 -5.71 -3.18 13.41
N ASN A 100 -5.59 -2.25 14.37
CA ASN A 100 -6.53 -1.15 14.56
C ASN A 100 -6.12 0.16 13.87
N GLU A 101 -4.90 0.24 13.34
CA GLU A 101 -4.42 1.40 12.59
C GLU A 101 -4.97 1.33 11.17
N LYS A 102 -5.60 2.41 10.71
CA LYS A 102 -6.17 2.50 9.36
C LYS A 102 -5.34 3.46 8.54
N HIS A 103 -5.09 3.09 7.29
CA HIS A 103 -4.47 3.98 6.32
C HIS A 103 -5.29 5.26 6.13
N GLU A 104 -4.60 6.38 5.85
CA GLU A 104 -5.24 7.67 5.57
C GLU A 104 -6.16 7.56 4.35
N LEU A 105 -5.69 6.84 3.33
CA LEU A 105 -6.41 6.51 2.10
C LEU A 105 -6.08 5.09 1.70
N GLU A 106 -7.06 4.40 1.10
CA GLU A 106 -6.91 3.05 0.63
C GLU A 106 -7.75 2.86 -0.64
N PHE A 107 -7.15 2.29 -1.68
CA PHE A 107 -7.76 2.06 -2.99
C PHE A 107 -7.47 0.63 -3.47
N HIS A 108 -8.50 -0.20 -3.48
CA HIS A 108 -8.52 -1.55 -4.06
C HIS A 108 -9.01 -1.57 -5.51
N SER A 109 -9.52 -0.45 -6.02
CA SER A 109 -10.03 -0.38 -7.39
C SER A 109 -10.13 1.05 -7.92
N ILE A 110 -10.22 1.17 -9.24
CA ILE A 110 -10.48 2.44 -9.93
C ILE A 110 -11.78 3.11 -9.46
N LYS A 111 -12.79 2.34 -9.01
CA LYS A 111 -14.06 2.88 -8.50
C LYS A 111 -13.88 3.68 -7.22
N GLN A 112 -12.87 3.33 -6.41
CA GLN A 112 -12.52 4.07 -5.18
C GLN A 112 -11.58 5.24 -5.49
N LEU A 113 -10.68 5.08 -6.47
CA LEU A 113 -9.71 6.12 -6.85
C LEU A 113 -10.35 7.28 -7.63
N ASP A 114 -11.29 7.01 -8.53
CA ASP A 114 -11.89 8.03 -9.39
C ASP A 114 -12.59 9.18 -8.64
N PRO A 115 -13.38 8.94 -7.57
CA PRO A 115 -13.92 10.00 -6.74
C PRO A 115 -12.84 10.89 -6.12
N TYR A 116 -11.71 10.31 -5.71
CA TYR A 116 -10.57 11.05 -5.18
C TYR A 116 -9.97 11.98 -6.24
N ILE A 117 -9.77 11.48 -7.46
CA ILE A 117 -9.26 12.28 -8.59
C ILE A 117 -10.21 13.43 -8.94
N LYS A 118 -11.53 13.17 -8.98
CA LYS A 118 -12.55 14.19 -9.28
C LYS A 118 -12.56 15.33 -8.26
N LYS A 119 -12.39 15.01 -6.97
CA LYS A 119 -12.27 16.01 -5.90
C LYS A 119 -11.00 16.84 -6.05
N ARG A 120 -9.88 16.20 -6.41
CA ARG A 120 -8.57 16.87 -6.57
C ARG A 120 -8.46 17.73 -7.82
N PHE A 121 -9.06 17.30 -8.94
CA PHE A 121 -9.02 18.01 -10.22
C PHE A 121 -10.45 18.29 -10.73
N PRO A 122 -11.17 19.25 -10.12
CA PRO A 122 -12.51 19.59 -10.55
C PRO A 122 -12.49 20.12 -12.00
N VAL A 123 -13.35 19.57 -12.84
CA VAL A 123 -13.54 20.08 -14.21
C VAL A 123 -14.26 21.41 -14.13
N LYS A 124 -13.63 22.50 -14.62
CA LYS A 124 -14.31 23.78 -14.78
C LYS A 124 -15.44 23.61 -15.79
N LYS A 125 -16.70 23.81 -15.37
CA LYS A 125 -17.85 23.86 -16.29
C LYS A 125 -17.63 25.02 -17.25
N LYS A 126 -17.57 24.74 -18.56
CA LYS A 126 -17.62 25.79 -19.59
C LYS A 126 -19.00 26.45 -19.50
N THR A 127 -19.06 27.67 -18.98
CA THR A 127 -20.23 28.52 -19.12
C THR A 127 -20.34 28.90 -20.59
N ASN A 128 -21.29 28.30 -21.30
CA ASN A 128 -21.70 28.76 -22.63
C ASN A 128 -22.35 30.13 -22.49
N LYS A 129 -21.54 31.20 -22.44
CA LYS A 129 -22.00 32.58 -22.57
C LYS A 129 -21.32 33.14 -23.81
N GLN A 130 -22.14 33.57 -24.77
CA GLN A 130 -21.83 34.25 -26.04
C GLN A 130 -21.72 33.38 -27.31
N ARG A 131 -22.88 33.09 -27.89
CA ARG A 131 -23.13 33.32 -29.32
C ARG A 131 -24.49 34.00 -29.48
N ARG A 132 -24.51 35.31 -29.21
CA ARG A 132 -25.60 36.22 -29.59
C ARG A 132 -24.97 37.58 -29.87
N THR A 133 -24.49 37.71 -31.10
CA THR A 133 -24.04 38.91 -31.84
C THR A 133 -23.58 38.30 -33.18
N LYS A 134 -24.09 38.67 -34.34
CA LYS A 134 -24.89 39.80 -34.80
C LYS A 134 -25.76 39.28 -35.94
#